data_AF-A0A963XI68-F1
#
_entry.id   AF-A0A963XI68-F1
#
_cell.length_a   1.000
_cell.length_b   1.000
_cell.length_c   1.000
_cell.angle_alpha   90.00
_cell.angle_beta   90.00
_cell.angle_gamma   90.00
#
_symmetry.space_group_name_H-M   'P 1'
#
loop_
_entity.id
_entity.type
_entity.pdbx_description
1 polymer ?
#
loop_
_entity_poly.entity_id
_entity_poly.type
_entity_poly.pdbx_seq_one_letter_code
_entity_poly.pdbx_strand_id
1 'polypeptide(L)'
;MLSFLFIAAAEAAQAGESAGLPQLDSSTWASQLVWLAITFGVLYWLMSSMFLPRIGAAIEERRDRIADDLDKAAESRRQAEEAETAFNKALAEARAKAQAVTAEAREEVNAEIDAMRKDAEQSIAVKAAAAEDRIAKLRETAGARVKEAARDTTRAVVEALIHESPADSVVDAAVAKAAKA
;
A
#
# COMPACT_ATOMS: atom_id res chain seq x y z
N MET A 1 65.35 -30.61 67.87
CA MET A 1 64.77 -31.96 67.66
C MET A 1 64.97 -32.37 66.20
N LEU A 2 66.20 -32.74 65.83
CA LEU A 2 66.62 -32.91 64.44
C LEU A 2 67.52 -34.16 64.31
N SER A 3 67.03 -35.29 64.83
CA SER A 3 67.81 -36.53 64.96
C SER A 3 67.09 -37.79 64.48
N PHE A 4 65.98 -37.66 63.74
CA PHE A 4 65.22 -38.81 63.24
C PHE A 4 65.32 -39.05 61.71
N LEU A 5 66.17 -38.30 61.00
CA LEU A 5 66.29 -38.41 59.54
C LEU A 5 67.53 -39.18 59.05
N PHE A 6 68.13 -40.07 59.88
CA PHE A 6 69.38 -40.75 59.52
C PHE A 6 69.37 -42.30 59.65
N ILE A 7 68.25 -42.93 60.02
CA ILE A 7 68.15 -44.39 60.20
C ILE A 7 67.26 -45.03 59.11
N ALA A 8 67.48 -44.67 57.85
CA ALA A 8 66.87 -45.39 56.71
C ALA A 8 67.82 -45.54 55.50
N ALA A 9 69.06 -45.07 55.60
CA ALA A 9 70.05 -45.14 54.51
C ALA A 9 71.02 -46.33 54.65
N ALA A 10 70.98 -47.07 55.77
CA ALA A 10 71.99 -48.09 56.09
C ALA A 10 71.70 -49.49 55.55
N GLU A 11 70.49 -49.79 55.06
CA GLU A 11 70.13 -51.11 54.50
C GLU A 11 70.28 -51.19 52.97
N ALA A 12 70.72 -50.12 52.30
CA ALA A 12 70.91 -50.10 50.85
C ALA A 12 72.24 -50.75 50.38
N ALA A 13 72.98 -51.42 51.25
CA ALA A 13 74.37 -51.80 51.00
C ALA A 13 74.67 -53.29 51.27
N GLN A 14 73.88 -54.24 50.75
CA GLN A 14 74.43 -55.57 50.45
C GLN A 14 73.57 -56.42 49.48
N ALA A 15 73.97 -56.45 48.21
CA ALA A 15 74.02 -57.63 47.33
C ALA A 15 74.40 -57.17 45.91
N GLY A 16 75.60 -57.55 45.46
CA GLY A 16 76.12 -57.18 44.15
C GLY A 16 75.61 -58.08 43.02
N GLU A 17 75.55 -57.52 41.82
CA GLU A 17 76.37 -57.89 40.65
C GLU A 17 75.60 -57.52 39.36
N SER A 18 76.23 -56.69 38.51
CA SER A 18 75.79 -56.36 37.14
C SER A 18 74.40 -55.73 36.99
N ALA A 19 74.21 -54.48 37.44
CA ALA A 19 73.01 -53.74 37.04
C ALA A 19 73.40 -52.31 36.67
N GLY A 20 72.90 -51.84 35.53
CA GLY A 20 73.04 -50.47 35.07
C GLY A 20 72.42 -49.47 36.06
N LEU A 21 72.21 -48.23 35.61
CA LEU A 21 71.53 -47.19 36.39
C LEU A 21 70.38 -47.82 37.22
N PRO A 22 70.31 -47.65 38.55
CA PRO A 22 69.35 -48.36 39.42
C PRO A 22 67.87 -48.16 39.02
N GLN A 23 67.58 -47.15 38.19
CA GLN A 23 66.29 -46.91 37.53
C GLN A 23 65.94 -47.86 36.38
N LEU A 24 66.88 -48.68 35.91
CA LEU A 24 66.72 -49.64 34.80
C LEU A 24 66.80 -51.11 35.28
N ASP A 25 66.64 -51.35 36.58
CA ASP A 25 66.57 -52.69 37.14
C ASP A 25 65.26 -53.39 36.71
N SER A 26 65.40 -54.40 35.85
CA SER A 26 64.29 -55.14 35.24
C SER A 26 63.49 -56.00 36.22
N SER A 27 64.02 -56.24 37.43
CA SER A 27 63.31 -56.98 38.49
C SER A 27 62.05 -56.25 38.99
N THR A 28 62.00 -54.92 38.87
CA THR A 28 60.86 -54.10 39.34
C THR A 28 59.78 -53.86 38.27
N TRP A 29 60.08 -54.16 36.99
CA TRP A 29 59.20 -53.84 35.87
C TRP A 29 57.85 -54.54 35.93
N ALA A 30 57.80 -55.78 36.42
CA ALA A 30 56.54 -56.51 36.55
C ALA A 30 55.55 -55.81 37.49
N SER A 31 56.02 -55.30 38.64
CA SER A 31 55.21 -54.56 39.60
C SER A 31 54.74 -53.21 39.03
N GLN A 32 55.64 -52.49 38.34
CA GLN A 32 55.31 -51.23 37.68
C GLN A 32 54.25 -51.41 36.58
N LEU A 33 54.35 -52.48 35.78
CA LEU A 33 53.38 -52.79 34.74
C LEU A 33 52.00 -53.15 35.31
N VAL A 34 51.94 -53.87 36.42
CA VAL A 34 50.68 -54.18 37.11
C VAL A 34 50.01 -52.89 37.62
N TRP A 35 50.74 -52.01 38.30
CA TRP A 35 50.19 -50.74 38.77
C TRP A 35 49.84 -49.78 37.63
N LEU A 36 50.63 -49.75 36.56
CA LEU A 36 50.31 -49.01 35.35
C LEU A 36 48.99 -49.51 34.76
N ALA A 37 48.79 -50.82 34.64
CA ALA A 37 47.55 -51.39 34.13
C ALA A 37 46.34 -51.04 35.01
N ILE A 38 46.49 -51.10 36.34
CA ILE A 38 45.42 -50.72 37.29
C ILE A 38 45.07 -49.23 37.15
N THR A 39 46.06 -48.35 37.24
CA THR A 39 45.84 -46.90 37.18
C THR A 39 45.31 -46.45 35.82
N PHE A 40 45.86 -47.00 34.73
CA PHE A 40 45.38 -46.73 33.38
C PHE A 40 43.97 -47.28 33.17
N GLY A 41 43.65 -48.46 33.70
CA GLY A 41 42.31 -49.04 33.65
C GLY A 41 41.27 -48.17 34.38
N VAL A 42 41.60 -47.70 35.59
CA VAL A 42 40.73 -46.77 36.34
C VAL A 42 40.54 -45.45 35.59
N LEU A 43 41.62 -44.88 35.05
CA LEU A 43 41.57 -43.65 34.26
C LEU A 43 40.71 -43.83 32.99
N TYR A 44 40.90 -44.94 32.26
CA TYR A 44 40.13 -45.28 31.07
C TYR A 44 38.64 -45.41 31.41
N TRP A 45 38.30 -46.12 32.49
CA TRP A 45 36.92 -46.28 32.94
C TRP A 45 36.29 -44.92 33.30
N LEU A 46 37.01 -44.06 34.02
CA LEU A 46 36.52 -42.72 34.38
C LEU A 46 36.31 -41.84 33.12
N MET A 47 37.24 -41.87 32.17
CA MET A 47 37.12 -41.14 30.91
C MET A 47 35.92 -41.63 30.10
N SER A 48 35.82 -42.95 29.90
CA SER A 48 34.75 -43.59 29.14
C SER A 48 33.38 -43.36 29.77
N SER A 49 33.27 -43.46 31.09
CA SER A 49 31.96 -43.41 31.77
C SER A 49 31.50 -42.00 32.15
N MET A 50 32.39 -41.01 32.28
CA MET A 50 32.00 -39.68 32.79
C MET A 50 32.39 -38.52 31.87
N PHE A 51 33.61 -38.50 31.34
CA PHE A 51 34.10 -37.34 30.58
C PHE A 51 33.63 -37.35 29.12
N LEU A 52 33.77 -38.47 28.42
CA LEU A 52 33.28 -38.63 27.05
C LEU A 52 31.76 -38.38 26.91
N PRO A 53 30.87 -38.95 27.74
CA PRO A 53 29.43 -38.71 27.61
C PRO A 53 29.06 -37.24 27.85
N ARG A 54 29.76 -36.54 28.76
CA ARG A 54 29.53 -35.10 28.99
C ARG A 54 29.92 -34.24 27.79
N ILE A 55 31.05 -34.54 27.15
CA ILE A 55 31.49 -33.82 25.95
C ILE A 55 30.53 -34.12 24.79
N GLY A 56 30.13 -35.39 24.62
CA GLY A 56 29.14 -35.79 23.62
C GLY A 56 27.81 -35.06 23.79
N ALA A 57 27.28 -35.00 25.02
CA ALA A 57 26.05 -34.27 25.32
C ALA A 57 26.14 -32.78 24.98
N ALA A 58 27.27 -32.12 25.31
CA ALA A 58 27.47 -30.71 24.99
C ALA A 58 27.58 -30.43 23.48
N ILE A 59 28.15 -31.37 22.71
CA ILE A 59 28.19 -31.28 21.25
C ILE A 59 26.78 -31.44 20.68
N GLU A 60 26.02 -32.44 21.15
CA GLU A 60 24.67 -32.69 20.66
C GLU A 60 23.73 -31.52 20.99
N GLU A 61 23.76 -30.98 22.21
CA GLU A 61 22.97 -29.79 22.58
C GLU A 61 23.22 -28.60 21.64
N ARG A 62 24.48 -28.39 21.25
CA ARG A 62 24.83 -27.33 20.29
C ARG A 62 24.32 -27.63 18.89
N ARG A 63 24.40 -28.88 18.45
CA ARG A 63 23.89 -29.30 17.14
C ARG A 63 22.38 -29.14 17.08
N ASP A 64 21.67 -29.57 18.11
CA ASP A 64 20.22 -29.43 18.24
C ASP A 64 19.82 -27.95 18.24
N ARG A 65 20.51 -27.11 19.03
CA ARG A 65 20.23 -25.66 19.04
C ARG A 65 20.46 -25.02 17.66
N ILE A 66 21.53 -25.39 16.97
CA ILE A 66 21.79 -24.88 15.61
C ILE A 66 20.71 -25.35 14.64
N ALA A 67 20.28 -26.61 14.71
CA ALA A 67 19.22 -27.15 13.88
C ALA A 67 17.90 -26.41 14.13
N ASP A 68 17.51 -26.25 15.40
CA ASP A 68 16.32 -25.50 15.81
C ASP A 68 16.35 -24.05 15.32
N ASP A 69 17.51 -23.38 15.42
CA ASP A 69 17.67 -22.00 14.99
C ASP A 69 17.61 -21.88 13.46
N LEU A 70 18.16 -22.84 12.72
CA LEU A 70 18.06 -22.91 11.26
C LEU A 70 16.62 -23.15 10.81
N ASP A 71 15.89 -24.06 11.47
CA ASP A 71 14.49 -24.34 11.16
C ASP A 71 13.60 -23.12 11.45
N LYS A 72 13.82 -22.45 12.58
CA LYS A 72 13.13 -21.18 12.90
C LYS A 72 13.44 -20.07 11.90
N ALA A 73 14.70 -19.97 11.45
CA ALA A 73 15.10 -19.00 10.44
C ALA A 73 14.46 -19.30 9.09
N ALA A 74 14.42 -20.58 8.68
CA ALA A 74 13.77 -21.02 7.45
C ALA A 74 12.26 -20.75 7.48
N GLU A 75 11.60 -21.04 8.60
CA GLU A 75 10.18 -20.77 8.79
C GLU A 75 9.88 -19.27 8.79
N SER A 76 10.68 -18.47 9.50
CA SER A 76 10.54 -17.00 9.51
C SER A 76 10.74 -16.42 8.11
N ARG A 77 11.68 -16.96 7.34
CA ARG A 77 11.92 -16.56 5.95
C ARG A 77 10.72 -16.92 5.07
N ARG A 78 10.18 -18.13 5.19
CA ARG A 78 8.98 -18.56 4.45
C ARG A 78 7.79 -17.66 4.75
N GLN A 79 7.53 -17.36 6.02
CA GLN A 79 6.46 -16.45 6.43
C GLN A 79 6.65 -15.04 5.87
N ALA A 80 7.89 -14.53 5.84
CA ALA A 80 8.19 -13.23 5.25
C ALA A 80 7.93 -13.22 3.72
N GLU A 81 8.37 -14.26 2.99
CA GLU A 81 8.14 -14.40 1.54
C GLU A 81 6.64 -14.53 1.22
N GLU A 82 5.88 -15.29 2.01
CA GLU A 82 4.42 -15.40 1.89
C GLU A 82 3.72 -14.07 2.17
N ALA A 83 4.12 -13.35 3.22
CA ALA A 83 3.59 -12.04 3.56
C ALA A 83 3.91 -10.99 2.48
N GLU A 84 5.13 -10.99 1.94
CA GLU A 84 5.53 -10.12 0.84
C GLU A 84 4.69 -10.39 -0.41
N THR A 85 4.49 -11.66 -0.75
CA THR A 85 3.66 -12.07 -1.90
C THR A 85 2.21 -11.62 -1.72
N ALA A 86 1.63 -11.85 -0.54
CA ALA A 86 0.27 -11.43 -0.22
C ALA A 86 0.12 -9.90 -0.23
N PHE A 87 1.10 -9.17 0.31
CA PHE A 87 1.12 -7.72 0.31
C PHE A 87 1.19 -7.15 -1.12
N ASN A 88 2.11 -7.65 -1.95
CA ASN A 88 2.27 -7.21 -3.32
C ASN A 88 1.00 -7.50 -4.15
N LYS A 89 0.36 -8.66 -3.93
CA LYS A 89 -0.92 -9.00 -4.55
C LYS A 89 -2.02 -8.03 -4.12
N ALA A 90 -2.19 -7.80 -2.82
CA ALA A 90 -3.19 -6.88 -2.29
C ALA A 90 -2.98 -5.44 -2.81
N LEU A 91 -1.73 -5.00 -2.91
CA LEU A 91 -1.38 -3.68 -3.47
C LEU A 91 -1.74 -3.57 -4.96
N ALA A 92 -1.47 -4.62 -5.74
CA ALA A 92 -1.84 -4.65 -7.16
C ALA A 92 -3.37 -4.64 -7.35
N GLU A 93 -4.10 -5.45 -6.57
CA GLU A 93 -5.57 -5.48 -6.58
C GLU A 93 -6.18 -4.14 -6.16
N ALA A 94 -5.65 -3.51 -5.10
CA ALA A 94 -6.11 -2.19 -4.65
C ALA A 94 -5.90 -1.11 -5.72
N ARG A 95 -4.74 -1.11 -6.41
CA ARG A 95 -4.47 -0.18 -7.52
C ARG A 95 -5.40 -0.41 -8.70
N ALA A 96 -5.62 -1.67 -9.09
CA ALA A 96 -6.55 -2.01 -10.16
C ALA A 96 -7.98 -1.58 -9.82
N LYS A 97 -8.44 -1.82 -8.58
CA LYS A 97 -9.76 -1.39 -8.12
C LYS A 97 -9.91 0.13 -8.09
N ALA A 98 -8.89 0.86 -7.63
CA ALA A 98 -8.92 2.32 -7.64
C ALA A 98 -9.00 2.89 -9.07
N GLN A 99 -8.27 2.30 -10.02
CA GLN A 99 -8.35 2.67 -11.43
C GLN A 99 -9.72 2.37 -12.03
N ALA A 100 -10.29 1.19 -11.73
CA ALA A 100 -11.62 0.82 -12.19
C ALA A 100 -12.69 1.78 -11.67
N VAL A 101 -12.71 2.06 -10.36
CA VAL A 101 -13.65 3.02 -9.74
C VAL A 101 -13.49 4.42 -10.34
N THR A 102 -12.26 4.86 -10.59
CA THR A 102 -12.01 6.17 -11.22
C THR A 102 -12.53 6.22 -12.66
N ALA A 103 -12.38 5.13 -13.42
CA ALA A 103 -12.88 5.05 -14.78
C ALA A 103 -14.42 5.04 -14.81
N GLU A 104 -15.05 4.22 -13.97
CA GLU A 104 -16.50 4.14 -13.82
C GLU A 104 -17.09 5.49 -13.40
N ALA A 105 -16.53 6.14 -12.37
CA ALA A 105 -17.01 7.46 -11.93
C ALA A 105 -16.87 8.53 -13.02
N ARG A 106 -15.81 8.48 -13.85
CA ARG A 106 -15.66 9.40 -14.98
C ARG A 106 -16.70 9.15 -16.06
N GLU A 107 -17.02 7.89 -16.34
CA GLU A 107 -18.05 7.52 -17.31
C GLU A 107 -19.43 7.98 -16.84
N GLU A 108 -19.77 7.74 -15.58
CA GLU A 108 -21.04 8.16 -14.97
C GLU A 108 -21.18 9.70 -14.98
N VAL A 109 -20.15 10.42 -14.54
CA VAL A 109 -20.14 11.89 -14.55
C VAL A 109 -20.27 12.45 -15.96
N ASN A 110 -19.59 11.85 -16.96
CA ASN A 110 -19.71 12.30 -18.34
C ASN A 110 -21.14 12.06 -18.88
N ALA A 111 -21.73 10.91 -18.59
CA ALA A 111 -23.11 10.62 -18.97
C ALA A 111 -24.11 11.59 -18.32
N GLU A 112 -23.90 11.94 -17.04
CA GLU A 112 -24.72 12.93 -16.35
C GLU A 112 -24.55 14.33 -16.95
N ILE A 113 -23.32 14.75 -17.26
CA ILE A 113 -23.05 16.03 -17.94
C ILE A 113 -23.76 16.08 -19.30
N ASP A 114 -23.72 15.02 -20.09
CA ASP A 114 -24.37 14.97 -21.40
C ASP A 114 -25.90 15.02 -21.26
N ALA A 115 -26.47 14.34 -20.26
CA ALA A 115 -27.90 14.42 -19.95
C ALA A 115 -28.31 15.85 -19.54
N MET A 116 -27.56 16.49 -18.63
CA MET A 116 -27.82 17.86 -18.21
C MET A 116 -27.67 18.86 -19.36
N ARG A 117 -26.68 18.67 -20.24
CA ARG A 117 -26.53 19.50 -21.44
C ARG A 117 -27.73 19.39 -22.36
N LYS A 118 -28.20 18.18 -22.63
CA LYS A 118 -29.36 17.94 -23.48
C LYS A 118 -30.64 18.57 -22.91
N ASP A 119 -30.86 18.46 -21.59
CA ASP A 119 -32.00 19.10 -20.93
C ASP A 119 -31.90 20.63 -20.99
N ALA A 120 -30.70 21.19 -20.73
CA ALA A 120 -30.45 22.61 -20.84
C ALA A 120 -30.69 23.13 -22.27
N GLU A 121 -30.22 22.42 -23.30
CA GLU A 121 -30.45 22.74 -24.71
C GLU A 121 -31.94 22.72 -25.06
N GLN A 122 -32.69 21.73 -24.57
CA GLN A 122 -34.15 21.68 -24.75
C GLN A 122 -34.86 22.86 -24.07
N SER A 123 -34.49 23.18 -22.83
CA SER A 123 -35.02 24.32 -22.09
C SER A 123 -34.74 25.65 -22.80
N ILE A 124 -33.52 25.81 -23.33
CA ILE A 124 -33.13 26.98 -24.13
C ILE A 124 -33.97 27.06 -25.41
N ALA A 125 -34.15 25.96 -26.14
CA ALA A 125 -34.94 25.93 -27.37
C ALA A 125 -36.41 26.31 -27.11
N VAL A 126 -37.02 25.79 -26.04
CA VAL A 126 -38.40 26.15 -25.64
C VAL A 126 -38.49 27.64 -25.29
N LYS A 127 -37.54 28.18 -24.53
CA LYS A 127 -37.51 29.61 -24.17
C LYS A 127 -37.29 30.50 -25.38
N ALA A 128 -36.43 30.09 -26.33
CA ALA A 128 -36.19 30.81 -27.58
C ALA A 128 -37.47 30.88 -28.43
N ALA A 129 -38.14 29.76 -28.66
CA ALA A 129 -39.41 29.72 -29.38
C ALA A 129 -40.49 30.60 -28.72
N ALA A 130 -40.63 30.51 -27.39
CA ALA A 130 -41.58 31.36 -26.66
C ALA A 130 -41.24 32.87 -26.74
N ALA A 131 -39.95 33.23 -26.79
CA ALA A 131 -39.51 34.60 -26.98
C ALA A 131 -39.80 35.08 -28.41
N GLU A 132 -39.56 34.25 -29.43
CA GLU A 132 -39.89 34.54 -30.83
C GLU A 132 -41.39 34.79 -31.01
N ASP A 133 -42.24 33.94 -30.43
CA ASP A 133 -43.70 34.12 -30.45
C ASP A 133 -44.14 35.42 -29.78
N ARG A 134 -43.53 35.77 -28.65
CA ARG A 134 -43.78 37.05 -27.95
C ARG A 134 -43.37 38.24 -28.81
N ILE A 135 -42.21 38.18 -29.45
CA ILE A 135 -41.72 39.24 -30.34
C ILE A 135 -42.66 39.40 -31.54
N ALA A 136 -43.14 38.30 -32.13
CA ALA A 136 -44.08 38.33 -33.24
C ALA A 136 -45.40 39.03 -32.85
N LYS A 137 -46.00 38.63 -31.72
CA LYS A 137 -47.23 39.26 -31.19
C LYS A 137 -47.02 40.74 -30.85
N LEU A 138 -45.87 41.09 -30.29
CA LEU A 138 -45.54 42.48 -29.98
C LEU A 138 -45.40 43.31 -31.26
N ARG A 139 -44.77 42.77 -32.31
CA ARG A 139 -44.68 43.45 -33.62
C ARG A 139 -46.05 43.69 -34.24
N GLU A 140 -46.95 42.71 -34.19
CA GLU A 140 -48.31 42.86 -34.68
C GLU A 140 -49.07 43.95 -33.91
N THR A 141 -49.02 43.90 -32.58
CA THR A 141 -49.68 44.88 -31.70
C THR A 141 -49.09 46.28 -31.90
N ALA A 142 -47.77 46.41 -31.95
CA ALA A 142 -47.09 47.67 -32.21
C ALA A 142 -47.49 48.24 -33.59
N GLY A 143 -47.56 47.40 -34.62
CA GLY A 143 -48.03 47.80 -35.94
C GLY A 143 -49.48 48.33 -35.93
N ALA A 144 -50.37 47.70 -35.17
CA ALA A 144 -51.74 48.19 -34.98
C ALA A 144 -51.78 49.53 -34.24
N ARG A 145 -51.03 49.65 -33.14
CA ARG A 145 -50.92 50.90 -32.35
C ARG A 145 -50.33 52.05 -33.15
N VAL A 146 -49.33 51.81 -33.99
CA VAL A 146 -48.76 52.84 -34.87
C VAL A 146 -49.81 53.32 -35.89
N LYS A 147 -50.62 52.41 -36.47
CA LYS A 147 -51.71 52.81 -37.37
C LYS A 147 -52.78 53.63 -36.67
N GLU A 148 -53.16 53.23 -35.44
CA GLU A 148 -54.10 53.96 -34.60
C GLU A 148 -53.57 55.38 -34.28
N ALA A 149 -52.35 55.48 -33.77
CA ALA A 149 -51.70 56.76 -33.49
C ALA A 149 -51.56 57.64 -34.75
N ALA A 150 -51.25 57.06 -35.90
CA ALA A 150 -51.20 57.79 -37.16
C ALA A 150 -52.57 58.34 -37.58
N ARG A 151 -53.66 57.56 -37.41
CA ARG A 151 -55.03 58.02 -37.67
C ARG A 151 -55.43 59.15 -36.73
N ASP A 152 -55.18 58.99 -35.44
CA ASP A 152 -55.55 60.00 -34.44
C ASP A 152 -54.77 61.31 -34.64
N THR A 153 -53.46 61.21 -34.91
CA THR A 153 -52.63 62.38 -35.25
C THR A 153 -53.13 63.05 -36.54
N THR A 154 -53.43 62.28 -37.59
CA THR A 154 -53.95 62.83 -38.85
C THR A 154 -55.30 63.52 -38.64
N ARG A 155 -56.22 62.93 -37.88
CA ARG A 155 -57.52 63.52 -37.55
C ARG A 155 -57.33 64.84 -36.81
N ALA A 156 -56.51 64.87 -35.77
CA ALA A 156 -56.24 66.07 -34.98
C ALA A 156 -55.62 67.20 -35.82
N VAL A 157 -54.67 66.88 -36.70
CA VAL A 157 -54.05 67.86 -37.60
C VAL A 157 -55.06 68.43 -38.61
N VAL A 158 -55.90 67.58 -39.20
CA VAL A 158 -56.91 68.01 -40.18
C VAL A 158 -57.98 68.87 -39.49
N GLU A 159 -58.52 68.43 -38.35
CA GLU A 159 -59.53 69.17 -37.58
C GLU A 159 -59.01 70.56 -37.15
N ALA A 160 -57.75 70.66 -36.74
CA ALA A 160 -57.11 71.94 -36.45
C ALA A 160 -57.00 72.86 -37.70
N LEU A 161 -56.93 72.30 -38.91
CA LEU A 161 -56.77 73.04 -40.16
C LEU A 161 -58.10 73.51 -40.75
N ILE A 162 -59.12 72.64 -40.77
CA ILE A 162 -60.43 72.91 -41.40
C ILE A 162 -61.52 73.31 -40.40
N HIS A 163 -61.26 73.21 -39.09
CA HIS A 163 -62.21 73.51 -37.99
C HIS A 163 -63.51 72.69 -38.03
N GLU A 164 -63.50 71.58 -38.77
CA GLU A 164 -64.57 70.60 -38.87
C GLU A 164 -63.99 69.20 -38.66
N SER A 165 -64.80 68.31 -38.08
CA SER A 165 -64.37 66.94 -37.82
C SER A 165 -64.44 66.11 -39.13
N PRO A 166 -63.29 65.63 -39.64
CA PRO A 166 -63.26 64.89 -40.90
C PRO A 166 -63.89 63.50 -40.74
N ALA A 167 -64.61 63.03 -41.77
CA ALA A 167 -65.19 61.69 -41.77
C ALA A 167 -64.10 60.61 -41.67
N ASP A 168 -64.31 59.60 -40.82
CA ASP A 168 -63.34 58.52 -40.57
C ASP A 168 -62.88 57.80 -41.84
N SER A 169 -63.75 57.66 -42.84
CA SER A 169 -63.43 57.03 -44.12
C SER A 169 -62.37 57.79 -44.92
N VAL A 170 -62.30 59.12 -44.78
CA VAL A 170 -61.33 59.97 -45.50
C VAL A 170 -59.96 59.92 -44.82
N VAL A 171 -59.93 59.98 -43.49
CA VAL A 171 -58.70 59.84 -42.68
C VAL A 171 -58.08 58.47 -42.92
N ASP A 172 -58.90 57.42 -42.94
CA ASP A 172 -58.48 56.05 -43.19
C ASP A 172 -57.87 55.87 -44.57
N ALA A 173 -58.49 56.45 -45.61
CA ALA A 173 -57.98 56.41 -46.97
C ALA A 173 -56.65 57.18 -47.12
N ALA A 174 -56.51 58.33 -46.44
CA ALA A 174 -55.29 59.15 -46.48
C ALA A 174 -54.11 58.43 -45.80
N VAL A 175 -54.32 57.89 -44.60
CA VAL A 175 -53.29 57.13 -43.87
C VAL A 175 -52.92 55.84 -44.63
N ALA A 176 -53.89 55.15 -45.23
CA ALA A 176 -53.63 53.95 -46.03
C ALA A 176 -52.86 54.25 -47.33
N LYS A 177 -53.11 55.40 -47.96
CA LYS A 177 -52.35 55.86 -49.15
C LYS A 177 -50.91 56.22 -48.80
N ALA A 178 -50.70 56.91 -47.67
CA ALA A 178 -49.37 57.27 -47.17
C ALA A 178 -48.56 56.04 -46.73
N ALA A 179 -49.20 55.02 -46.15
CA ALA A 179 -48.54 53.78 -45.74
C ALA A 179 -48.09 52.86 -46.90
N LYS A 180 -48.47 53.18 -48.15
CA LYS A 180 -48.09 52.44 -49.37
C LYS A 180 -47.02 53.15 -50.22
N ALA A 181 -46.68 54.39 -49.89
CA ALA A 181 -45.64 55.18 -50.56
C ALA A 181 -44.30 54.99 -49.83
#